data_AF-A0A0L9UFA9-F1
#
_entry.id   AF-A0A0L9UFA9-F1
#
_cell.length_a   1.000
_cell.length_b   1.000
_cell.length_c   1.000
_cell.angle_alpha   90.00
_cell.angle_beta   90.00
_cell.angle_gamma   90.00
#
_symmetry.space_group_name_H-M   'P 1'
#
loop_
_entity.id
_entity.type
_entity.pdbx_description
1 polymer ?
#
loop_
_entity_poly.entity_id
_entity_poly.type
_entity_poly.pdbx_seq_one_letter_code
_entity_poly.pdbx_strand_id
1 'polypeptide(L)'
;MEIRSAEPLMLKLLKEAAEEGLVSSSQMVKGFSRLAESLDDLALDIPSAKALFQSFVPKAISEGWLDASLTKPATEDGEIQVEDEEVRKYKKECVTMIHEYFLSDDIPELIRSLEDLGAASNDSTGYTGRLQ
;
A
#
# COMPACT_ATOMS: atom_id res chain seq x y z
N MET A 1 -31.18 9.72 17.02
CA MET A 1 -30.98 8.76 15.92
C MET A 1 -29.96 9.40 14.96
N GLU A 2 -28.69 9.49 15.34
CA GLU A 2 -27.77 10.48 14.72
C GLU A 2 -26.31 10.01 14.51
N ILE A 3 -26.01 8.71 14.59
CA ILE A 3 -24.61 8.26 14.46
C ILE A 3 -24.31 7.69 13.05
N ARG A 4 -25.32 7.20 12.33
CA ARG A 4 -25.15 6.52 11.02
C ARG A 4 -24.65 7.41 9.87
N SER A 5 -24.62 8.73 10.05
CA SER A 5 -24.15 9.67 9.02
C SER A 5 -22.65 9.95 9.09
N ALA A 6 -22.00 9.70 10.23
CA ALA A 6 -20.59 10.05 10.44
C ALA A 6 -19.62 9.04 9.84
N GLU A 7 -20.00 7.76 9.76
CA GLU A 7 -19.19 6.67 9.20
C GLU A 7 -18.61 6.97 7.81
N PRO A 8 -19.43 7.36 6.79
CA PRO A 8 -18.89 7.69 5.47
C PRO A 8 -18.03 8.95 5.46
N LEU A 9 -18.33 9.93 6.34
CA LEU A 9 -17.56 11.16 6.45
C LEU A 9 -16.18 10.91 7.06
N MET A 10 -16.09 10.03 8.07
CA MET A 10 -14.81 9.63 8.66
C MET A 10 -13.92 8.88 7.66
N LEU A 11 -14.50 7.95 6.89
CA LEU A 11 -13.75 7.23 5.86
C LEU A 11 -13.23 8.19 4.79
N LYS A 12 -14.08 9.13 4.34
CA LYS A 12 -13.67 10.16 3.38
C LYS A 12 -12.54 11.03 3.92
N LEU A 13 -12.61 11.42 5.20
CA LEU A 13 -11.57 12.23 5.83
C LEU A 13 -10.23 11.48 5.94
N LEU A 14 -10.26 10.21 6.37
CA LEU A 14 -9.06 9.38 6.48
C LEU A 14 -8.42 9.11 5.11
N LYS A 15 -9.25 8.89 4.10
CA LYS A 15 -8.81 8.76 2.71
C LYS A 15 -8.09 10.03 2.24
N GLU A 16 -8.74 11.19 2.37
CA GLU A 16 -8.15 12.48 1.97
C GLU A 16 -6.84 12.75 2.71
N ALA A 17 -6.80 12.48 4.02
CA ALA A 17 -5.58 12.66 4.82
C ALA A 17 -4.43 11.73 4.40
N ALA A 18 -4.74 10.54 3.87
CA ALA A 18 -3.74 9.63 3.31
C ALA A 18 -3.27 10.09 1.92
N GLU A 19 -4.19 10.51 1.05
CA GLU A 19 -3.89 11.01 -0.30
C GLU A 19 -3.04 12.30 -0.27
N GLU A 20 -3.35 13.20 0.65
CA GLU A 20 -2.58 14.44 0.89
C GLU A 20 -1.27 14.21 1.65
N GLY A 21 -0.96 12.96 2.03
CA GLY A 21 0.27 12.61 2.75
C GLY A 21 0.35 13.13 4.18
N LEU A 22 -0.75 13.64 4.75
CA LEU A 22 -0.83 14.08 6.15
C LEU A 22 -0.69 12.91 7.12
N VAL A 23 -1.15 11.72 6.70
CA VAL A 23 -1.02 10.47 7.44
C VAL A 23 -0.34 9.44 6.53
N SER A 24 0.86 8.98 6.90
CA SER A 24 1.54 7.93 6.13
C SER A 24 0.84 6.58 6.25
N SER A 25 1.04 5.68 5.28
CA SER A 25 0.51 4.32 5.32
C SER A 25 0.92 3.58 6.60
N SER A 26 2.15 3.79 7.08
CA SER A 26 2.64 3.21 8.33
C SER A 26 1.96 3.80 9.58
N GLN A 27 1.61 5.08 9.57
CA GLN A 27 0.81 5.70 10.64
C GLN A 27 -0.61 5.14 10.65
N MET A 28 -1.21 4.98 9.47
CA MET A 28 -2.55 4.43 9.31
C MET A 28 -2.62 2.99 9.86
N VAL A 29 -1.69 2.13 9.45
CA VAL A 29 -1.58 0.75 9.95
C VAL A 29 -1.45 0.73 11.47
N LYS A 30 -0.52 1.51 12.05
CA LYS A 30 -0.34 1.57 13.50
C LYS A 30 -1.60 2.04 14.23
N GLY A 31 -2.32 3.03 13.69
CA GLY A 31 -3.57 3.52 14.25
C GLY A 31 -4.66 2.44 14.28
N PHE A 32 -4.82 1.71 13.18
CA PHE A 32 -5.77 0.61 13.09
C PHE A 32 -5.37 -0.60 13.94
N SER A 33 -4.09 -0.92 14.06
CA SER A 33 -3.60 -1.96 14.99
C SER A 33 -3.94 -1.63 16.44
N ARG A 34 -3.68 -0.39 16.87
CA ARG A 34 -4.04 0.06 18.23
C ARG A 34 -5.54 0.00 18.47
N LEU A 35 -6.35 0.39 17.48
CA LEU A 35 -7.79 0.30 17.57
C LEU A 35 -8.25 -1.16 17.71
N ALA A 36 -7.62 -2.09 16.97
CA ALA A 36 -7.87 -3.52 17.07
C ALA A 36 -7.50 -4.10 18.45
N GLU A 37 -6.42 -3.62 19.07
CA GLU A 37 -6.04 -4.01 20.44
C GLU A 37 -7.06 -3.52 21.48
N SER A 38 -7.59 -2.30 21.30
CA SER A 38 -8.59 -1.71 22.21
C SER A 38 -10.05 -2.12 21.93
N LEU A 39 -10.29 -2.96 20.93
CA LEU A 39 -11.65 -3.28 20.46
C LEU A 39 -12.48 -4.04 21.49
N ASP A 40 -11.84 -4.86 22.32
CA ASP A 40 -12.51 -5.59 23.39
C ASP A 40 -13.03 -4.64 24.48
N ASP A 41 -12.20 -3.67 24.89
CA ASP A 41 -12.61 -2.63 25.83
C ASP A 41 -13.68 -1.72 25.23
N LEU A 42 -13.51 -1.31 23.96
CA LEU A 42 -14.50 -0.48 23.27
C LEU A 42 -15.85 -1.19 23.11
N ALA A 43 -15.85 -2.52 23.00
CA ALA A 43 -17.07 -3.31 22.89
C ALA A 43 -17.86 -3.38 24.20
N LEU A 44 -17.26 -3.05 25.35
CA LEU A 44 -17.97 -2.95 26.64
C LEU A 44 -18.99 -1.81 26.61
N ASP A 45 -18.63 -0.68 26.01
CA ASP A 45 -19.51 0.48 25.89
C ASP A 45 -20.33 0.46 24.60
N ILE A 46 -19.75 -0.06 23.50
CA ILE A 46 -20.34 -0.05 22.17
C ILE A 46 -20.33 -1.49 21.61
N PRO A 47 -21.39 -2.29 21.82
CA PRO A 47 -21.45 -3.69 21.42
C PRO A 47 -21.22 -3.93 19.91
N SER A 48 -21.51 -2.94 19.08
CA SER A 48 -21.31 -2.99 17.62
C SER A 48 -19.89 -2.65 17.15
N ALA A 49 -18.98 -2.24 18.04
CA ALA A 49 -17.64 -1.75 17.68
C ALA A 49 -16.86 -2.77 16.84
N LYS A 50 -16.87 -4.05 17.24
CA LYS A 50 -16.21 -5.15 16.50
C LYS A 50 -16.78 -5.32 15.10
N ALA A 51 -18.11 -5.31 14.97
CA ALA A 51 -18.78 -5.47 13.68
C ALA A 51 -18.47 -4.28 12.74
N LEU A 52 -18.47 -3.06 13.28
CA LEU A 52 -18.11 -1.86 12.51
C LEU A 52 -16.66 -1.90 12.05
N PHE A 53 -15.72 -2.22 12.94
CA PHE A 53 -14.31 -2.35 12.60
C PHE A 53 -14.08 -3.41 11.51
N GLN A 54 -14.70 -4.58 11.65
CA GLN A 54 -14.64 -5.65 10.64
C GLN A 54 -15.25 -5.25 9.29
N SER A 55 -16.23 -4.34 9.28
CA SER A 55 -16.78 -3.80 8.03
C SER A 55 -15.91 -2.70 7.40
N PHE A 56 -15.16 -1.96 8.22
CA PHE A 56 -14.33 -0.82 7.78
C PHE A 56 -12.98 -1.24 7.23
N VAL A 57 -12.29 -2.18 7.86
CA VAL A 57 -10.95 -2.59 7.43
C VAL A 57 -10.92 -3.04 5.95
N PRO A 58 -11.84 -3.91 5.47
CA PRO A 58 -11.84 -4.32 4.07
C PRO A 58 -12.10 -3.15 3.11
N LYS A 59 -12.96 -2.21 3.50
CA LYS A 59 -13.27 -1.02 2.69
C LYS A 59 -12.04 -0.12 2.55
N ALA A 60 -11.36 0.14 3.66
CA ALA A 60 -10.13 0.93 3.69
C ALA A 60 -9.00 0.30 2.84
N ILE A 61 -8.87 -1.03 2.88
CA ILE A 61 -7.91 -1.77 2.04
C ILE A 61 -8.32 -1.67 0.56
N SER A 62 -9.60 -1.86 0.24
CA SER A 62 -10.09 -1.76 -1.15
C SER A 62 -9.94 -0.37 -1.77
N GLU A 63 -9.96 0.66 -0.93
CA GLU A 63 -9.75 2.06 -1.33
C GLU A 63 -8.25 2.44 -1.37
N GLY A 64 -7.35 1.54 -0.99
CA GLY A 64 -5.90 1.68 -1.17
C GLY A 64 -5.17 2.55 -0.14
N TRP A 65 -5.87 3.11 0.86
CA TRP A 65 -5.25 3.95 1.89
C TRP A 65 -4.89 3.19 3.17
N LEU A 66 -5.25 1.90 3.26
CA LEU A 66 -4.88 1.01 4.35
C LEU A 66 -4.18 -0.23 3.82
N ASP A 67 -3.02 -0.56 4.40
CA ASP A 67 -2.22 -1.72 3.98
C ASP A 67 -2.86 -3.05 4.44
N ALA A 68 -2.84 -4.04 3.56
CA ALA A 68 -3.40 -5.37 3.81
C ALA A 68 -2.63 -6.18 4.87
N SER A 69 -1.46 -5.72 5.32
CA SER A 69 -0.72 -6.28 6.46
C SER A 69 -1.54 -6.36 7.73
N LEU A 70 -2.54 -5.49 7.92
CA LEU A 70 -3.46 -5.56 9.06
C LEU A 70 -4.34 -6.81 9.11
N THR A 71 -4.59 -7.43 7.95
CA THR A 71 -5.37 -8.66 7.85
C THR A 71 -4.52 -9.92 7.97
N LYS A 72 -3.19 -9.80 8.00
CA LYS A 72 -2.32 -10.96 8.22
C LYS A 72 -2.37 -11.32 9.70
N PRO A 73 -2.70 -12.58 10.05
CA PRO A 73 -2.61 -13.01 11.44
C PRO A 73 -1.16 -12.82 11.89
N ALA A 74 -0.99 -12.28 13.11
CA ALA A 74 0.29 -12.07 13.75
C ALA A 74 1.02 -13.41 13.93
N THR A 75 1.68 -13.87 12.88
CA THR A 75 2.82 -14.78 12.99
C THR A 75 4.03 -13.90 13.15
N GLU A 76 4.72 -14.09 14.26
CA GLU A 76 5.94 -13.41 14.68
C GLU A 76 7.00 -13.42 13.56
N ASP A 77 7.83 -12.38 13.58
CA ASP A 77 9.04 -12.13 12.78
C ASP A 77 8.89 -11.66 11.31
N GLY A 78 9.52 -10.52 11.05
CA GLY A 78 9.99 -10.12 9.72
C GLY A 78 9.20 -8.99 9.07
N GLU A 79 9.91 -7.93 8.71
CA GLU A 79 9.48 -6.87 7.81
C GLU A 79 8.65 -7.42 6.64
N ILE A 80 7.38 -7.04 6.52
CA ILE A 80 6.62 -7.30 5.29
C ILE A 80 6.39 -5.97 4.61
N GLN A 81 7.40 -5.59 3.83
CA GLN A 81 7.22 -4.66 2.73
C GLN A 81 6.29 -5.36 1.73
N VAL A 82 5.06 -4.87 1.57
CA VAL A 82 4.25 -5.19 0.39
C VAL A 82 4.89 -4.42 -0.77
N GLU A 83 6.11 -4.81 -1.15
CA GLU A 83 6.69 -4.40 -2.41
C GLU A 83 5.79 -4.97 -3.48
N ASP A 84 5.17 -4.06 -4.23
CA ASP A 84 4.51 -4.34 -5.50
C ASP A 84 5.38 -5.34 -6.29
N GLU A 85 4.77 -6.34 -6.92
CA GLU A 85 5.51 -7.37 -7.66
C GLU A 85 6.40 -6.74 -8.74
N GLU A 86 5.94 -5.63 -9.32
CA GLU A 86 6.70 -4.78 -10.23
C GLU A 86 7.88 -4.10 -9.53
N VAL A 87 7.69 -3.59 -8.31
CA VAL A 87 8.77 -2.98 -7.51
C VAL A 87 9.82 -4.02 -7.12
N ARG A 88 9.40 -5.24 -6.77
CA ARG A 88 10.34 -6.33 -6.46
C ARG A 88 11.14 -6.75 -7.68
N LYS A 89 10.49 -6.87 -8.84
CA LYS A 89 11.13 -7.19 -10.12
C LYS A 89 12.13 -6.10 -10.51
N TYR A 90 11.70 -4.83 -10.45
CA TYR A 90 12.54 -3.67 -10.72
C TYR A 90 13.77 -3.63 -9.82
N LYS A 91 13.59 -3.82 -8.50
CA LYS A 91 14.70 -3.90 -7.54
C LYS A 91 15.69 -5.01 -7.89
N LYS A 92 15.18 -6.19 -8.27
CA LYS A 92 16.01 -7.34 -8.65
C LYS A 92 16.82 -7.06 -9.93
N GLU A 93 16.21 -6.44 -10.93
CA GLU A 93 16.90 -6.02 -12.17
C GLU A 93 17.99 -4.99 -11.90
N CYS A 94 17.69 -3.93 -11.13
CA CYS A 94 18.69 -2.94 -10.70
C CYS A 94 19.90 -3.57 -10.02
N VAL A 95 19.66 -4.50 -9.08
CA VAL A 95 20.74 -5.21 -8.38
C VAL A 95 21.58 -6.04 -9.37
N THR A 96 20.93 -6.70 -10.33
CA THR A 96 21.61 -7.53 -11.33
C THR A 96 22.53 -6.69 -12.23
N MET A 97 22.02 -5.57 -12.76
CA MET A 97 22.82 -4.64 -13.56
C MET A 97 24.03 -4.10 -12.81
N ILE A 98 23.88 -3.75 -11.53
CA ILE A 98 25.01 -3.28 -10.70
C ILE A 98 26.07 -4.38 -10.56
N HIS A 99 25.64 -5.62 -10.28
CA HIS A 99 26.57 -6.74 -10.14
C HIS A 99 27.30 -7.06 -11.45
N GLU A 100 26.61 -7.03 -12.59
CA GLU A 100 27.21 -7.25 -13.90
C GLU A 100 28.21 -6.14 -14.24
N TYR A 101 27.85 -4.87 -14.02
CA TYR A 101 28.76 -3.75 -14.20
C TYR A 101 30.06 -3.91 -13.39
N PHE A 102 29.99 -4.33 -12.13
CA PHE A 102 31.19 -4.56 -11.32
C PHE A 102 32.07 -5.73 -11.80
N LEU A 103 31.50 -6.68 -12.56
CA LEU A 103 32.23 -7.82 -13.12
C LEU A 103 32.79 -7.52 -14.53
N SER A 104 32.13 -6.67 -15.32
CA SER A 104 32.47 -6.41 -16.72
C SER A 104 33.08 -5.03 -16.99
N ASP A 105 32.87 -4.05 -16.11
CA ASP A 105 33.17 -2.62 -16.32
C ASP A 105 32.56 -2.06 -17.64
N ASP A 106 31.47 -2.69 -18.11
CA ASP A 106 30.83 -2.39 -19.40
C ASP A 106 29.73 -1.33 -19.22
N ILE A 107 30.13 -0.07 -19.31
CA ILE A 107 29.22 1.09 -19.25
C ILE A 107 28.17 1.08 -20.38
N PRO A 108 28.52 0.82 -21.66
CA PRO A 108 27.53 0.72 -22.74
C PRO A 108 26.40 -0.30 -22.48
N GLU A 109 26.72 -1.47 -21.94
CA GLU A 109 25.71 -2.49 -21.64
C GLU A 109 24.79 -2.05 -20.50
N LEU A 110 25.35 -1.46 -19.43
CA LEU A 110 24.58 -0.90 -18.32
C LEU A 110 23.55 0.14 -18.79
N ILE A 111 23.94 1.03 -19.71
CA ILE A 111 23.04 2.05 -20.27
C ILE A 111 21.88 1.39 -21.02
N ARG A 112 22.16 0.40 -21.87
CA ARG A 112 21.10 -0.33 -22.62
C ARG A 112 20.13 -1.04 -21.70
N SER A 113 20.64 -1.74 -20.68
CA SER A 113 19.80 -2.44 -19.71
C SER A 113 18.91 -1.48 -18.91
N LEU A 114 19.40 -0.27 -18.60
CA LEU A 114 18.60 0.77 -17.94
C LEU A 114 17.53 1.37 -18.86
N GLU A 115 17.83 1.57 -20.14
CA GLU A 115 16.87 2.04 -21.15
C GLU A 115 15.74 1.02 -21.37
N ASP A 116 16.08 -0.26 -21.48
CA ASP A 116 15.09 -1.35 -21.59
C ASP A 116 14.20 -1.45 -20.34
N LEU A 117 14.78 -1.24 -19.16
CA LEU A 117 14.03 -1.21 -17.89
C LEU A 117 13.04 -0.04 -17.83
N GLY A 118 13.42 1.13 -18.33
CA GLY A 118 12.57 2.32 -18.39
C GLY A 118 11.46 2.22 -19.44
N ALA A 119 11.68 1.47 -20.53
CA ALA A 119 10.66 1.20 -21.55
C ALA A 119 9.54 0.29 -21.01
N ALA A 120 9.90 -0.74 -20.24
CA ALA A 120 8.94 -1.68 -19.64
C ALA A 120 7.93 -1.00 -18.68
N SER A 121 8.32 0.10 -18.02
CA SER A 121 7.43 0.84 -17.11
C SER A 121 6.43 1.78 -17.81
N ASN A 122 6.66 2.13 -19.09
CA ASN A 122 5.83 3.12 -19.80
C ASN A 122 4.64 2.51 -20.56
N ASP A 123 4.62 1.18 -20.76
CA ASP A 123 3.57 0.51 -21.54
C ASP A 123 2.24 0.32 -20.77
N SER A 124 2.21 0.60 -19.45
CA SER A 124 0.99 0.47 -18.64
C SER A 124 0.03 1.66 -18.73
N THR A 125 0.37 2.74 -19.44
CA THR A 125 -0.54 3.92 -19.64
C THR A 125 -1.09 4.02 -21.06
N GLY A 126 -1.16 2.91 -21.79
CA GLY A 126 -1.61 2.81 -23.18
C GLY A 126 -3.12 2.76 -23.41
N TYR A 127 -3.91 3.67 -22.84
CA TYR A 127 -5.24 4.05 -23.33
C TYR A 127 -5.39 5.56 -23.07
N THR A 128 -5.19 6.43 -24.06
CA THR A 128 -6.30 6.91 -24.92
C THR A 128 -5.84 7.23 -26.35
N GLY A 129 -6.36 6.47 -27.31
CA GLY A 129 -7.29 7.01 -28.32
C GLY A 129 -6.76 8.05 -29.32
N ARG A 130 -6.19 7.55 -30.41
CA ARG A 130 -6.19 8.14 -31.75
C ARG A 130 -7.62 8.48 -32.20
N LEU A 131 -7.90 9.73 -32.54
CA LEU A 131 -8.90 10.09 -33.55
C LEU A 131 -8.35 11.25 -34.40
N GLN A 132 -8.40 10.99 -35.72
CA GLN A 132 -8.13 11.82 -36.91
C GLN A 132 -7.68 13.27 -36.73
#